data_AF-A0A645HCF0-F1
#
_entry.id   AF-A0A645HCF0-F1
#
_cell.length_a   1.000
_cell.length_b   1.000
_cell.length_c   1.000
_cell.angle_alpha   90.00
_cell.angle_beta   90.00
_cell.angle_gamma   90.00
#
_symmetry.space_group_name_H-M   'P 1'
#
loop_
_entity.id
_entity.type
_entity.pdbx_description
1 polymer ?
#
loop_
_entity_poly.entity_id
_entity_poly.type
_entity_poly.pdbx_seq_one_letter_code
_entity_poly.pdbx_strand_id
1 'polypeptide(L)'
;MPEETLEALERLPLLDWEPYWSMLQYQLMLLSHAELRNIYQVEEGLEYRLKKEAEDAPDFMAFIQRMKTKRWTWARLQRVCTYILLGITKEEAHSFQEKADAIRLLGFTEAGRRYLNQLKKNTEIPIVTKVREPHTADLKLEIRSDRIYRLGAVQVLEEQNFTRSPVYIRNGLLNPK
;
A
#
# COMPACT_ATOMS: atom_id res chain seq x y z
N MET A 1 21.57 9.32 -9.50
CA MET A 1 20.66 9.31 -8.34
C MET A 1 21.24 10.28 -7.31
N PRO A 2 20.44 11.12 -6.64
CA PRO A 2 20.92 12.02 -5.59
C PRO A 2 21.54 11.24 -4.40
N GLU A 3 22.50 11.84 -3.72
CA GLU A 3 23.22 11.22 -2.58
C GLU A 3 22.27 10.87 -1.43
N GLU A 4 21.33 11.76 -1.12
CA GLU A 4 20.33 11.54 -0.07
C GLU A 4 19.40 10.38 -0.41
N THR A 5 19.14 10.14 -1.71
CA THR A 5 18.37 8.99 -2.16
C THR A 5 19.19 7.70 -2.03
N LEU A 6 20.49 7.75 -2.33
CA LEU A 6 21.40 6.61 -2.14
C LEU A 6 21.46 6.20 -0.68
N GLU A 7 21.73 7.14 0.23
CA GLU A 7 21.79 6.88 1.66
C GLU A 7 20.48 6.27 2.19
N ALA A 8 19.33 6.75 1.70
CA ALA A 8 18.04 6.22 2.12
C ALA A 8 17.83 4.77 1.66
N LEU A 9 18.26 4.43 0.43
CA LEU A 9 18.17 3.08 -0.11
C LEU A 9 19.14 2.10 0.57
N GLU A 10 20.31 2.57 1.00
CA GLU A 10 21.28 1.73 1.72
C GLU A 10 20.84 1.40 3.15
N ARG A 11 20.02 2.26 3.77
CA ARG A 11 19.54 2.08 5.16
C ARG A 11 18.26 1.27 5.28
N LEU A 12 17.46 1.18 4.22
CA LEU A 12 16.14 0.55 4.24
C LEU A 12 16.13 -0.75 3.43
N PRO A 13 15.31 -1.75 3.84
CA PRO A 13 15.19 -2.98 3.07
C PRO A 13 14.57 -2.71 1.70
N LEU A 14 15.19 -3.25 0.65
CA LEU A 14 14.61 -3.26 -0.69
C LEU A 14 13.63 -4.42 -0.78
N LEU A 15 12.33 -4.10 -0.80
CA LEU A 15 11.27 -5.09 -0.78
C LEU A 15 10.72 -5.35 -2.18
N ASP A 16 10.60 -6.62 -2.51
CA ASP A 16 9.89 -7.13 -3.68
C ASP A 16 8.77 -8.09 -3.23
N TRP A 17 8.34 -9.00 -4.10
CA TRP A 17 7.25 -9.94 -3.80
C TRP A 17 7.67 -11.19 -3.02
N GLU A 18 8.96 -11.52 -2.95
CA GLU A 18 9.45 -12.71 -2.24
C GLU A 18 8.90 -12.83 -0.81
N PRO A 19 9.03 -11.81 0.06
CA PRO A 19 8.60 -11.94 1.45
C PRO A 19 7.07 -11.95 1.63
N TYR A 20 6.30 -11.64 0.58
CA TYR A 20 4.84 -11.66 0.59
C TYR A 20 4.25 -12.88 -0.10
N TRP A 21 5.05 -13.64 -0.84
CA TRP A 21 4.54 -14.72 -1.68
C TRP A 21 3.79 -15.78 -0.88
N SER A 22 4.36 -16.25 0.24
CA SER A 22 3.69 -17.25 1.09
C SER A 22 2.39 -16.72 1.71
N MET A 23 2.30 -15.42 1.99
CA MET A 23 1.07 -14.80 2.50
C MET A 23 -0.01 -14.72 1.42
N LEU A 24 0.38 -14.35 0.20
CA LEU A 24 -0.52 -14.34 -0.96
C LEU A 24 -1.00 -15.76 -1.30
N GLN A 25 -0.09 -16.73 -1.33
CA GLN A 25 -0.41 -18.13 -1.60
C GLN A 25 -1.37 -18.67 -0.53
N TYR A 26 -1.13 -18.39 0.75
CA TYR A 26 -2.04 -18.71 1.84
C TYR A 26 -3.44 -18.11 1.63
N GLN A 27 -3.55 -16.82 1.33
CA GLN A 27 -4.83 -16.16 1.03
C GLN A 27 -5.56 -16.83 -0.13
N LEU A 28 -4.83 -17.13 -1.22
CA LEU A 28 -5.38 -17.81 -2.38
C LEU A 28 -5.88 -19.22 -2.06
N MET A 29 -5.23 -19.96 -1.16
CA MET A 29 -5.69 -21.29 -0.76
C MET A 29 -6.89 -21.23 0.21
N LEU A 30 -6.87 -20.27 1.15
CA LEU A 30 -7.89 -20.11 2.19
C LEU A 30 -9.23 -19.64 1.63
N LEU A 31 -9.23 -18.56 0.85
CA LEU A 31 -10.46 -17.92 0.38
C LEU A 31 -11.20 -18.82 -0.61
N SER A 32 -12.52 -18.90 -0.49
CA SER A 32 -13.37 -19.55 -1.48
C SER A 32 -13.37 -18.78 -2.81
N HIS A 33 -13.82 -19.42 -3.89
CA HIS A 33 -13.98 -18.75 -5.19
C HIS A 33 -14.93 -17.54 -5.10
N ALA A 34 -15.99 -17.65 -4.30
CA ALA A 34 -16.95 -16.57 -4.10
C ALA A 34 -16.31 -15.37 -3.37
N GLU A 35 -15.53 -15.62 -2.32
CA GLU A 35 -14.79 -14.58 -1.59
C GLU A 35 -13.73 -13.92 -2.47
N LEU A 36 -12.95 -14.71 -3.24
CA LEU A 36 -11.98 -14.17 -4.18
C LEU A 36 -12.65 -13.29 -5.24
N ARG A 37 -13.82 -13.71 -5.77
CA ARG A 37 -14.58 -12.90 -6.73
C ARG A 37 -15.10 -11.59 -6.13
N ASN A 38 -15.21 -11.50 -4.80
CA ASN A 38 -15.58 -10.26 -4.11
C ASN A 38 -14.39 -9.29 -3.93
N ILE A 39 -13.15 -9.74 -4.13
CA ILE A 39 -11.97 -8.87 -4.10
C ILE A 39 -11.99 -7.90 -5.29
N TYR A 40 -11.52 -6.68 -5.05
CA TYR A 40 -11.50 -5.62 -6.06
C TYR A 40 -10.69 -6.04 -7.30
N GLN A 41 -11.26 -5.78 -8.48
CA GLN A 41 -10.73 -6.15 -9.81
C GLN A 41 -10.55 -7.66 -10.10
N VAL A 42 -10.99 -8.56 -9.21
CA VAL A 42 -11.17 -9.97 -9.56
C VAL A 42 -12.47 -10.10 -10.36
N GLU A 43 -12.32 -10.31 -11.67
CA GLU A 43 -13.42 -10.56 -12.60
C GLU A 43 -13.75 -12.05 -12.63
N GLU A 44 -14.97 -12.37 -13.07
CA GLU A 44 -15.44 -13.75 -13.19
C GLU A 44 -14.48 -14.62 -14.00
N GLY A 45 -14.17 -15.80 -13.43
CA GLY A 45 -13.27 -16.77 -14.02
C GLY A 45 -11.81 -16.59 -13.59
N LEU A 46 -11.40 -15.42 -13.10
CA LEU A 46 -10.03 -15.16 -12.68
C LEU A 46 -9.70 -15.91 -11.38
N GLU A 47 -10.65 -16.02 -10.46
CA GLU A 47 -10.53 -16.71 -9.18
C GLU A 47 -10.08 -18.18 -9.32
N TYR A 48 -10.61 -18.90 -10.31
CA TYR A 48 -10.23 -20.30 -10.56
C TYR A 48 -8.78 -20.40 -11.03
N ARG A 49 -8.38 -19.50 -11.93
CA ARG A 49 -7.01 -19.47 -12.45
C ARG A 49 -6.01 -19.06 -11.38
N LEU A 50 -6.34 -18.05 -10.57
CA LEU A 50 -5.50 -17.61 -9.45
C LEU A 50 -5.18 -18.76 -8.50
N LYS A 51 -6.19 -19.53 -8.08
CA LYS A 51 -5.98 -20.70 -7.22
C LYS A 51 -5.11 -21.76 -7.89
N LYS A 52 -5.50 -22.16 -9.10
CA LYS A 52 -4.81 -23.21 -9.86
C LYS A 52 -3.33 -22.89 -10.08
N GLU A 53 -3.02 -21.68 -10.56
CA GLU A 53 -1.64 -21.33 -10.88
C GLU A 53 -0.78 -21.09 -9.62
N ALA A 54 -1.39 -20.77 -8.49
CA ALA A 54 -0.69 -20.56 -7.22
C ALA A 54 -0.35 -21.86 -6.48
N GLU A 55 -1.09 -22.95 -6.70
CA GLU A 55 -0.89 -24.24 -6.03
C GLU A 55 0.52 -24.80 -6.27
N ASP A 56 0.98 -24.80 -7.52
CA ASP A 56 2.28 -25.35 -7.93
C ASP A 56 3.32 -24.28 -8.30
N ALA A 57 3.10 -23.03 -7.89
CA ALA A 57 4.05 -21.94 -8.16
C ALA A 57 5.11 -21.87 -7.05
N PRO A 58 6.42 -22.00 -7.38
CA PRO A 58 7.48 -21.94 -6.37
C PRO A 58 7.67 -20.52 -5.80
N ASP A 59 7.40 -19.50 -6.61
CA ASP A 59 7.60 -18.09 -6.26
C ASP A 59 6.58 -17.20 -7.01
N PHE A 60 6.54 -15.91 -6.65
CA PHE A 60 5.63 -14.95 -7.25
C PHE A 60 5.92 -14.72 -8.74
N MET A 61 7.18 -14.80 -9.17
CA MET A 61 7.56 -14.57 -10.57
C MET A 61 7.08 -15.69 -11.48
N ALA A 62 7.23 -16.94 -11.07
CA ALA A 62 6.69 -18.11 -11.75
C ALA A 62 5.15 -18.03 -11.80
N PHE A 63 4.50 -17.69 -10.69
CA PHE A 63 3.05 -17.49 -10.63
C PHE A 63 2.56 -16.43 -11.61
N ILE A 64 3.13 -15.23 -11.57
CA ILE A 64 2.66 -14.10 -12.39
C ILE A 64 2.90 -14.34 -13.88
N GLN A 65 3.98 -15.06 -14.24
CA GLN A 65 4.25 -15.49 -15.62
C GLN A 65 3.18 -16.46 -16.13
N ARG A 66 2.76 -17.44 -15.32
CA ARG A 66 1.68 -18.38 -15.65
C ARG A 66 0.32 -17.68 -15.75
N MET A 67 0.09 -16.65 -14.95
CA MET A 67 -1.14 -15.85 -14.97
C MET A 67 -1.27 -14.94 -16.20
N LYS A 68 -0.14 -14.46 -16.74
CA LYS A 68 -0.11 -13.50 -17.85
C LYS A 68 -0.82 -14.05 -19.09
N THR A 69 -1.71 -13.25 -19.67
CA THR A 69 -2.37 -13.54 -20.95
C THR A 69 -2.52 -12.26 -21.78
N LYS A 70 -3.09 -12.36 -22.98
CA LYS A 70 -3.50 -11.17 -23.76
C LYS A 70 -4.55 -10.32 -23.02
N ARG A 71 -5.44 -10.95 -22.24
CA ARG A 71 -6.48 -10.28 -21.44
C ARG A 71 -5.90 -9.62 -20.17
N TRP A 72 -4.89 -10.26 -19.56
CA TRP A 72 -4.35 -9.87 -18.26
C TRP A 72 -2.92 -9.36 -18.38
N THR A 73 -2.77 -8.03 -18.34
CA THR A 73 -1.46 -7.38 -18.33
C THR A 73 -0.75 -7.62 -17.00
N TRP A 74 0.58 -7.58 -17.03
CA TRP A 74 1.42 -7.79 -15.86
C TRP A 74 1.10 -6.82 -14.71
N ALA A 75 1.02 -5.52 -15.02
CA ALA A 75 0.70 -4.49 -14.05
C ALA A 75 -0.71 -4.67 -13.45
N ARG A 76 -1.68 -5.14 -14.24
CA ARG A 76 -3.02 -5.44 -13.73
C ARG A 76 -2.99 -6.62 -12.76
N LEU A 77 -2.30 -7.70 -13.11
CA LEU A 77 -2.19 -8.87 -12.24
C LEU A 77 -1.49 -8.53 -10.92
N GLN A 78 -0.43 -7.72 -10.96
CA GLN A 78 0.23 -7.23 -9.74
C GLN A 78 -0.74 -6.45 -8.84
N ARG A 79 -1.55 -5.53 -9.40
CA ARG A 79 -2.58 -4.82 -8.63
C ARG A 79 -3.61 -5.77 -8.01
N VAL A 80 -4.09 -6.75 -8.78
CA VAL A 80 -5.02 -7.77 -8.27
C VAL A 80 -4.39 -8.55 -7.12
N CYS A 81 -3.14 -8.97 -7.24
CA CYS A 81 -2.42 -9.66 -6.17
C CYS A 81 -2.30 -8.78 -4.92
N THR A 82 -2.04 -7.48 -5.08
CA THR A 82 -2.03 -6.53 -3.96
C THR A 82 -3.41 -6.41 -3.29
N TYR A 83 -4.49 -6.32 -4.08
CA TYR A 83 -5.85 -6.29 -3.52
C TYR A 83 -6.21 -7.57 -2.76
N ILE A 84 -5.77 -8.73 -3.25
CA ILE A 84 -5.95 -10.02 -2.55
C ILE A 84 -5.14 -10.05 -1.26
N LEU A 85 -3.85 -9.70 -1.32
CA LEU A 85 -2.96 -9.69 -0.15
C LEU A 85 -3.47 -8.76 0.96
N LEU A 86 -4.04 -7.62 0.58
CA LEU A 86 -4.63 -6.65 1.51
C LEU A 86 -6.09 -6.97 1.89
N GLY A 87 -6.75 -7.90 1.19
CA GLY A 87 -8.16 -8.22 1.39
C GLY A 87 -9.11 -7.06 1.08
N ILE A 88 -8.85 -6.30 0.01
CA ILE A 88 -9.68 -5.16 -0.41
C ILE A 88 -10.86 -5.67 -1.22
N THR A 89 -12.07 -5.53 -0.68
CA THR A 89 -13.30 -5.92 -1.38
C THR A 89 -13.73 -4.86 -2.39
N LYS A 90 -14.63 -5.24 -3.31
CA LYS A 90 -15.25 -4.29 -4.24
C LYS A 90 -15.98 -3.17 -3.50
N GLU A 91 -16.77 -3.52 -2.48
CA GLU A 91 -17.51 -2.57 -1.64
C GLU A 91 -16.57 -1.55 -0.97
N GLU A 92 -15.51 -2.03 -0.34
CA GLU A 92 -14.54 -1.15 0.33
C GLU A 92 -13.86 -0.20 -0.68
N ALA A 93 -13.42 -0.72 -1.83
CA ALA A 93 -12.80 0.09 -2.87
C ALA A 93 -13.76 1.17 -3.43
N HIS A 94 -15.04 0.84 -3.59
CA HIS A 94 -16.05 1.81 -4.05
C HIS A 94 -16.28 2.90 -3.01
N SER A 95 -16.40 2.55 -1.73
CA SER A 95 -16.57 3.53 -0.64
C SER A 95 -15.42 4.55 -0.60
N PHE A 96 -14.17 4.10 -0.78
CA PHE A 96 -13.01 5.02 -0.82
C PHE A 96 -12.94 5.90 -2.07
N GLN A 97 -13.55 5.48 -3.19
CA GLN A 97 -13.57 6.27 -4.43
C GLN A 97 -14.56 7.42 -4.39
N GLU A 98 -15.60 7.30 -3.57
CA GLU A 98 -16.65 8.32 -3.45
C GLU A 98 -16.19 9.53 -2.63
N LYS A 99 -15.36 9.33 -1.61
CA LYS A 99 -14.96 10.40 -0.70
C LYS A 99 -13.56 10.20 -0.13
N ALA A 100 -12.78 11.28 -0.10
CA ALA A 100 -11.56 11.35 0.69
C ALA A 100 -11.88 11.82 2.12
N ASP A 101 -11.72 10.94 3.10
CA ASP A 101 -12.08 11.25 4.50
C ASP A 101 -11.01 12.08 5.23
N ALA A 102 -9.75 12.00 4.82
CA ALA A 102 -8.64 12.71 5.45
C ALA A 102 -7.47 12.98 4.50
N ILE A 103 -6.72 14.05 4.77
CA ILE A 103 -5.41 14.31 4.15
C ILE A 103 -4.33 13.83 5.12
N ARG A 104 -3.66 12.73 4.78
CA ARG A 104 -2.53 12.22 5.56
C ARG A 104 -1.27 13.05 5.28
N LEU A 105 -0.76 13.76 6.29
CA LEU A 105 0.48 14.53 6.17
C LEU A 105 1.71 13.65 6.48
N LEU A 106 2.48 13.30 5.45
CA LEU A 106 3.69 12.46 5.59
C LEU A 106 4.97 13.29 5.84
N GLY A 107 5.03 14.51 5.33
CA GLY A 107 6.15 15.41 5.52
C GLY A 107 5.93 16.79 4.92
N PHE A 108 6.75 17.76 5.31
CA PHE A 108 6.68 19.14 4.85
C PHE A 108 8.03 19.85 4.98
N THR A 109 8.25 20.85 4.13
CA THR A 109 9.37 21.80 4.26
C THR A 109 8.97 23.00 5.14
N GLU A 110 9.90 23.90 5.44
CA GLU A 110 9.55 25.15 6.12
C GLU A 110 8.55 26.03 5.34
N ALA A 111 8.65 26.05 4.01
CA ALA A 111 7.65 26.70 3.16
C ALA A 111 6.30 25.96 3.24
N GLY A 112 6.32 24.64 3.17
CA GLY A 112 5.13 23.80 3.32
C GLY A 112 4.43 23.99 4.67
N ARG A 113 5.18 24.14 5.76
CA ARG A 113 4.64 24.44 7.09
C ARG A 113 3.86 25.75 7.11
N ARG A 114 4.42 26.82 6.54
CA ARG A 114 3.75 28.13 6.44
C ARG A 114 2.47 28.03 5.61
N TYR A 115 2.51 27.31 4.50
CA TYR A 115 1.35 27.06 3.65
C TYR A 115 0.25 26.25 4.37
N LEU A 116 0.62 25.14 5.04
CA LEU A 116 -0.31 24.31 5.81
C LEU A 116 -1.01 25.09 6.92
N ASN A 117 -0.31 26.03 7.57
CA ASN A 117 -0.91 26.90 8.59
C ASN A 117 -1.98 27.85 8.01
N GLN A 118 -1.83 28.26 6.75
CA GLN A 118 -2.84 29.04 6.05
C GLN A 118 -4.02 28.14 5.62
N LEU A 119 -3.71 26.96 5.08
CA LEU A 119 -4.68 26.00 4.54
C LEU A 119 -5.62 25.45 5.61
N LYS A 120 -5.12 25.19 6.83
CA LYS A 120 -5.92 24.65 7.95
C LYS A 120 -7.17 25.48 8.28
N LYS A 121 -7.21 26.77 7.93
CA LYS A 121 -8.37 27.63 8.18
C LYS A 121 -9.47 27.46 7.14
N ASN A 122 -9.15 26.91 5.97
CA ASN A 122 -9.98 26.96 4.76
C ASN A 122 -10.22 25.58 4.14
N THR A 123 -9.95 24.49 4.85
CA THR A 123 -10.12 23.12 4.32
C THR A 123 -11.24 22.39 5.04
N GLU A 124 -12.13 21.78 4.27
CA GLU A 124 -13.23 20.95 4.79
C GLU A 124 -12.75 19.53 5.18
N ILE A 125 -11.62 19.09 4.62
CA ILE A 125 -11.06 17.75 4.85
C ILE A 125 -9.98 17.84 5.94
N PRO A 126 -10.05 17.02 7.01
CA PRO A 126 -9.09 17.09 8.09
C PRO A 126 -7.67 16.70 7.63
N ILE A 127 -6.68 17.51 8.02
CA ILE A 127 -5.26 17.21 7.82
C ILE A 127 -4.74 16.41 9.02
N VAL A 128 -4.51 15.12 8.83
CA VAL A 128 -4.11 14.18 9.88
C VAL A 128 -2.59 14.06 9.91
N THR A 129 -2.00 14.41 11.06
CA THR A 129 -0.54 14.36 11.29
C THR A 129 -0.10 13.16 12.13
N LYS A 130 -0.97 12.67 13.02
CA LYS A 130 -0.77 11.46 13.82
C LYS A 130 -2.03 10.61 13.67
N VAL A 131 -1.90 9.31 13.38
CA VAL A 131 -3.09 8.43 13.41
C VAL A 131 -3.49 8.25 14.86
N ARG A 132 -4.61 8.84 15.25
CA ARG A 132 -5.26 8.70 16.56
C ARG A 132 -6.76 8.90 16.35
N GLU A 133 -7.56 8.46 17.32
CA GLU A 133 -9.01 8.71 17.32
C GLU A 133 -9.32 10.21 17.13
N PRO A 134 -10.33 10.56 16.32
CA PRO A 134 -11.28 9.68 15.60
C PRO A 134 -10.79 9.17 14.23
N HIS A 135 -9.62 9.63 13.75
CA HIS A 135 -9.15 9.39 12.37
C HIS A 135 -8.71 7.96 12.08
N THR A 136 -8.59 7.09 13.08
CA THR A 136 -8.29 5.66 12.88
C THR A 136 -9.35 5.01 11.98
N ALA A 137 -10.62 5.43 12.10
CA ALA A 137 -11.70 4.88 11.31
C ALA A 137 -11.59 5.24 9.83
N ASP A 138 -11.18 6.47 9.54
CA ASP A 138 -11.00 7.03 8.20
C ASP A 138 -9.76 6.43 7.48
N LEU A 139 -8.77 5.99 8.26
CA LEU A 139 -7.48 5.50 7.76
C LEU A 139 -7.32 3.98 7.86
N LYS A 140 -8.42 3.22 8.02
CA LYS A 140 -8.39 1.76 8.20
C LYS A 140 -7.57 1.04 7.11
N LEU A 141 -7.77 1.43 5.85
CA LEU A 141 -7.07 0.81 4.72
C LEU A 141 -5.57 1.14 4.73
N GLU A 142 -5.18 2.38 5.03
CA GLU A 142 -3.78 2.79 5.17
C GLU A 142 -3.10 1.98 6.29
N ILE A 143 -3.72 1.93 7.47
CA ILE A 143 -3.19 1.19 8.63
C ILE A 143 -3.03 -0.30 8.31
N ARG A 144 -4.01 -0.92 7.64
CA ARG A 144 -3.92 -2.32 7.21
C ARG A 144 -2.80 -2.51 6.20
N SER A 145 -2.70 -1.64 5.20
CA SER A 145 -1.68 -1.72 4.15
C SER A 145 -0.28 -1.63 4.72
N ASP A 146 -0.03 -0.66 5.60
CA ASP A 146 1.25 -0.49 6.28
C ASP A 146 1.62 -1.69 7.17
N ARG A 147 0.64 -2.26 7.89
CA ARG A 147 0.86 -3.44 8.72
C ARG A 147 1.28 -4.64 7.88
N ILE A 148 0.61 -4.87 6.76
CA ILE A 148 0.95 -5.96 5.83
C ILE A 148 2.31 -5.70 5.17
N TYR A 149 2.57 -4.49 4.70
CA TYR A 149 3.88 -4.10 4.14
C TYR A 149 5.01 -4.33 5.15
N ARG A 150 4.81 -3.97 6.42
CA ARG A 150 5.79 -4.22 7.48
C ARG A 150 6.14 -5.70 7.64
N LEU A 151 5.21 -6.62 7.38
CA LEU A 151 5.50 -8.06 7.47
C LEU A 151 6.61 -8.50 6.50
N GLY A 152 6.83 -7.75 5.40
CA GLY A 152 7.88 -8.05 4.44
C GLY A 152 9.30 -7.89 4.98
N ALA A 153 9.47 -7.06 6.02
CA ALA A 153 10.75 -6.88 6.72
C ALA A 153 10.52 -6.49 8.18
N VAL A 154 9.75 -7.29 8.92
CA VAL A 154 9.31 -6.95 10.29
C VAL A 154 10.46 -6.75 11.28
N GLN A 155 11.64 -7.31 10.98
CA GLN A 155 12.84 -7.19 11.79
C GLN A 155 13.51 -5.81 11.66
N VAL A 156 13.23 -5.08 10.57
CA VAL A 156 13.88 -3.80 10.24
C VAL A 156 12.86 -2.66 10.19
N LEU A 157 11.65 -2.93 9.69
CA LEU A 157 10.59 -1.92 9.56
C LEU A 157 9.84 -1.75 10.87
N GLU A 158 9.87 -0.52 11.39
CA GLU A 158 9.11 -0.13 12.57
C GLU A 158 7.62 0.15 12.26
N GLU A 159 6.82 0.29 13.30
CA GLU A 159 5.46 0.84 13.19
C GLU A 159 5.52 2.30 12.71
N GLN A 160 4.70 2.67 11.71
CA GLN A 160 4.75 4.00 11.09
C GLN A 160 3.47 4.85 11.27
N ASN A 161 2.32 4.26 11.61
CA ASN A 161 1.06 4.99 11.64
C ASN A 161 0.89 5.86 12.89
N PHE A 162 1.23 5.31 14.06
CA PHE A 162 0.85 5.88 15.36
C PHE A 162 2.00 6.63 16.04
N THR A 163 3.24 6.18 15.80
CA THR A 163 4.44 6.67 16.50
C THR A 163 5.21 7.73 15.70
N ARG A 164 5.14 7.66 14.36
CA ARG A 164 5.94 8.51 13.47
C ARG A 164 5.28 9.89 13.31
N SER A 165 6.07 10.93 13.54
CA SER A 165 5.67 12.30 13.19
C SER A 165 6.02 12.60 11.73
N PRO A 166 5.30 13.51 11.05
CA PRO A 166 5.61 13.87 9.68
C PRO A 166 7.04 14.38 9.54
N VAL A 167 7.72 14.01 8.44
CA VAL A 167 9.11 14.41 8.19
C VAL A 167 9.16 15.93 7.97
N TYR A 168 9.91 16.64 8.81
CA TYR A 168 10.07 18.08 8.70
C TYR A 168 11.46 18.45 8.19
N ILE A 169 11.48 19.02 6.99
CA ILE A 169 12.71 19.43 6.30
C ILE A 169 12.88 20.96 6.51
N ARG A 170 13.70 21.33 7.51
CA ARG A 170 13.93 22.74 7.89
C ARG A 170 14.68 23.54 6.82
N ASN A 171 15.75 22.96 6.29
CA ASN A 171 16.50 23.53 5.19
C ASN A 171 15.95 22.85 3.93
N GLY A 172 15.16 23.56 3.12
CA GLY A 172 14.67 23.02 1.84
C GLY A 172 15.85 22.42 1.08
N LEU A 173 15.65 21.28 0.40
CA LEU A 173 16.68 20.51 -0.33
C LEU A 173 17.79 21.43 -0.86
N LEU A 174 18.84 21.59 -0.05
CA LEU A 174 19.96 22.45 -0.38
C LEU A 174 20.83 21.60 -1.29
N ASN A 175 20.58 21.71 -2.59
CA ASN A 175 21.66 21.67 -3.56
C ASN A 175 21.34 22.59 -4.74
N PRO A 176 21.59 23.90 -4.60
CA PRO A 176 22.08 24.71 -5.69
C PRO A 176 23.60 24.51 -5.78
N LYS A 177 24.06 23.56 -6.61
CA LYS A 177 25.33 23.65 -7.36
C LYS A 177 25.23 22.77 -8.60
#